data_AF-A0A969F0M5-F1
#
_entry.id   AF-A0A969F0M5-F1
#
_cell.length_a   1.000
_cell.length_b   1.000
_cell.length_c   1.000
_cell.angle_alpha   90.00
_cell.angle_beta   90.00
_cell.angle_gamma   90.00
#
_symmetry.space_group_name_H-M   'P 1'
#
loop_
_entity.id
_entity.type
_entity.pdbx_description
1 polymer ?
#
loop_
_entity_poly.entity_id
_entity_poly.type
_entity_poly.pdbx_seq_one_letter_code
_entity_poly.pdbx_strand_id
1 'polypeptide(L)'
;MSELLLVAAVLFVVTHLGISSTPLRATLVKAIGERGYLGLYSLIAFATIIFLVIVFNRAPQAQFLWGPDVALRWVPLLLLPLAFVFMLGGFLTRNPTAVGQEAQVKVIGEGSGLVRITRHPFQWAVVLWSASHIVAGGD
;
A
#
# COMPACT_ATOMS: atom_id res chain seq x y z
N MET A 1 22.79 7.13 -9.42
CA MET A 1 21.66 6.17 -9.40
C MET A 1 20.93 6.18 -8.07
N SER A 2 21.65 6.21 -6.93
CA SER A 2 21.06 6.33 -5.59
C SER A 2 20.23 7.60 -5.39
N GLU A 3 20.69 8.76 -5.89
CA GLU A 3 19.94 10.02 -5.80
C GLU A 3 18.57 9.94 -6.51
N LEU A 4 18.50 9.27 -7.66
CA LEU A 4 17.25 9.07 -8.40
C LEU A 4 16.27 8.20 -7.62
N LEU A 5 16.76 7.19 -6.88
CA LEU A 5 15.92 6.35 -6.03
C LEU A 5 15.32 7.15 -4.89
N LEU A 6 16.12 7.99 -4.22
CA LEU A 6 15.62 8.89 -3.19
C LEU A 6 14.57 9.85 -3.73
N VAL A 7 14.82 10.46 -4.90
CA VAL A 7 13.85 11.34 -5.57
C VAL A 7 12.56 10.59 -5.89
N ALA A 8 12.64 9.39 -6.46
CA ALA A 8 11.46 8.59 -6.79
C ALA A 8 10.66 8.21 -5.53
N ALA A 9 11.34 7.84 -4.44
CA ALA A 9 10.71 7.49 -3.18
C ALA A 9 10.02 8.69 -2.52
N VAL A 10 10.73 9.83 -2.42
CA VAL A 10 10.17 11.08 -1.90
C VAL A 10 8.99 11.54 -2.76
N LEU A 11 9.14 11.50 -4.10
CA LEU A 11 8.07 11.87 -5.02
C LEU A 11 6.81 11.02 -4.75
N PHE A 12 6.95 9.69 -4.69
CA PHE A 12 5.83 8.80 -4.40
C PHE A 12 5.19 9.11 -3.05
N VAL A 13 5.98 9.23 -1.97
CA VAL A 13 5.47 9.52 -0.62
C VAL A 13 4.71 10.86 -0.58
N VAL A 14 5.30 11.91 -1.16
CA VAL A 14 4.71 13.25 -1.18
C VAL A 14 3.44 13.28 -2.02
N THR A 15 3.43 12.69 -3.22
CA THR A 15 2.23 12.70 -4.06
C THR A 15 1.14 11.79 -3.51
N HIS A 16 1.51 10.66 -2.92
CA HIS A 16 0.55 9.69 -2.41
C HIS A 16 -0.06 10.16 -1.08
N LEU A 17 0.78 10.47 -0.08
CA LEU A 17 0.31 10.89 1.23
C LEU A 17 -0.02 12.38 1.27
N GLY A 18 0.84 13.24 0.71
CA GLY A 18 0.67 14.69 0.78
C GLY A 18 -0.58 15.19 0.06
N ILE A 19 -0.98 14.60 -1.06
CA ILE A 19 -2.21 15.01 -1.77
C ILE A 19 -3.45 14.50 -1.03
N SER A 20 -3.44 13.26 -0.56
CA SER A 20 -4.63 12.61 0.01
C SER A 20 -4.92 12.98 1.47
N SER A 21 -3.89 13.30 2.25
CA SER A 21 -4.01 13.58 3.70
C SER A 21 -4.09 15.07 4.05
N THR A 22 -4.02 15.97 3.07
CA THR A 22 -4.04 17.42 3.30
C THR A 22 -5.35 18.06 2.83
N PRO A 23 -5.63 19.33 3.22
CA PRO A 23 -6.80 20.06 2.73
C PRO A 23 -6.87 20.20 1.20
N LEU A 24 -5.74 19.98 0.50
CA LEU A 24 -5.66 20.01 -0.96
C LEU A 24 -6.67 19.06 -1.61
N ARG A 25 -6.90 17.88 -1.03
CA ARG A 25 -7.94 16.96 -1.51
C ARG A 25 -9.29 17.65 -1.59
N ALA A 26 -9.71 18.34 -0.53
CA ALA A 26 -11.02 18.99 -0.48
C ALA A 26 -11.15 20.08 -1.54
N THR A 27 -10.08 20.87 -1.75
CA THR A 27 -10.03 21.90 -2.79
C THR A 27 -10.12 21.30 -4.18
N LEU A 28 -9.37 20.24 -4.46
CA LEU A 28 -9.38 19.54 -5.75
C LEU A 28 -10.75 18.89 -6.01
N VAL A 29 -11.30 18.16 -5.04
CA VAL A 29 -12.63 17.55 -5.15
C VAL A 29 -13.71 18.62 -5.42
N LYS A 30 -13.63 19.79 -4.78
CA LYS A 30 -14.57 20.89 -5.05
C LYS A 30 -14.44 21.44 -6.49
N ALA A 31 -13.24 21.43 -7.05
CA ALA A 31 -12.98 21.96 -8.39
C ALA A 31 -13.34 20.97 -9.52
N ILE A 32 -13.00 19.69 -9.37
CA ILE A 32 -13.13 18.68 -10.45
C ILE A 32 -14.05 17.49 -10.11
N GLY A 33 -14.67 17.50 -8.93
CA GLY A 33 -15.53 16.42 -8.43
C GLY A 33 -14.76 15.22 -7.88
N GLU A 34 -15.44 14.37 -7.10
CA GLU A 34 -14.85 13.20 -6.45
C GLU A 34 -14.28 12.19 -7.46
N ARG A 35 -15.04 11.88 -8.52
CA ARG A 35 -14.60 10.91 -9.55
C ARG A 35 -13.40 11.42 -10.36
N GLY A 36 -13.39 12.72 -10.69
CA GLY A 36 -12.28 13.36 -11.37
C GLY A 36 -11.01 13.34 -10.51
N TYR A 37 -11.15 13.69 -9.23
CA TYR A 37 -10.07 13.58 -8.26
C TYR A 37 -9.53 12.14 -8.14
N LEU A 38 -10.39 11.14 -7.95
CA LEU A 38 -9.97 9.75 -7.82
C LEU A 38 -9.21 9.26 -9.06
N GLY A 39 -9.68 9.61 -10.26
CA GLY A 39 -9.00 9.24 -11.51
C GLY A 39 -7.62 9.88 -11.63
N LEU A 40 -7.52 11.21 -11.42
CA LEU A 40 -6.26 11.94 -11.49
C LEU A 40 -5.27 11.47 -10.42
N TYR A 41 -5.74 11.32 -9.18
CA TYR A 41 -4.93 10.84 -8.07
C TYR A 41 -4.41 9.42 -8.33
N SER A 42 -5.26 8.52 -8.83
CA SER A 42 -4.85 7.15 -9.17
C SER A 42 -3.79 7.13 -10.26
N LEU A 43 -3.92 7.98 -11.28
CA LEU A 43 -2.93 8.09 -12.36
C LEU A 43 -1.58 8.57 -11.84
N ILE A 44 -1.58 9.61 -11.00
CA ILE A 44 -0.35 10.14 -10.38
C ILE A 44 0.30 9.09 -9.48
N ALA A 45 -0.50 8.43 -8.63
CA ALA A 45 -0.01 7.37 -7.74
C ALA A 45 0.60 6.21 -8.54
N PHE A 46 -0.05 5.79 -9.64
CA PHE A 46 0.42 4.72 -10.49
C PHE A 46 1.70 5.09 -11.26
N ALA A 47 1.76 6.31 -11.80
CA ALA A 47 2.95 6.80 -12.50
C ALA A 47 4.17 6.88 -11.55
N THR A 48 3.97 7.40 -10.34
CA THR A 48 5.05 7.57 -9.35
C THR A 48 5.52 6.25 -8.76
N ILE A 49 4.62 5.30 -8.47
CA ILE A 49 5.04 3.96 -8.02
C ILE A 49 5.74 3.17 -9.12
N ILE A 50 5.28 3.24 -10.37
CA ILE A 50 5.98 2.60 -11.51
C ILE A 50 7.38 3.19 -11.66
N PHE A 51 7.49 4.51 -11.59
CA PHE A 51 8.79 5.17 -11.67
C PHE A 51 9.72 4.70 -10.54
N LEU A 52 9.23 4.63 -9.30
CA LEU A 52 9.98 4.10 -8.17
C LEU A 52 10.44 2.65 -8.41
N VAL A 53 9.55 1.76 -8.87
CA VAL A 53 9.88 0.37 -9.18
C VAL A 53 10.95 0.26 -10.27
N ILE A 54 10.84 1.05 -11.36
CA ILE A 54 11.83 1.05 -12.44
C ILE A 54 13.20 1.50 -11.92
N VAL A 55 13.25 2.57 -11.12
CA VAL A 55 14.50 3.09 -10.57
C VAL A 55 15.11 2.14 -9.55
N PHE A 56 14.29 1.54 -8.68
CA PHE A 56 14.72 0.53 -7.71
C PHE A 56 15.36 -0.67 -8.41
N ASN A 57 14.72 -1.22 -9.44
CA ASN A 57 15.25 -2.37 -10.19
C ASN A 57 16.53 -2.06 -10.99
N ARG A 58 16.79 -0.78 -11.30
CA ARG A 58 18.01 -0.32 -11.97
C ARG A 58 19.11 0.13 -11.01
N ALA A 59 18.78 0.32 -9.74
CA ALA A 59 19.77 0.67 -8.73
C ALA A 59 20.74 -0.52 -8.59
N PRO A 60 22.06 -0.26 -8.49
CA PRO A 60 22.99 -1.32 -8.11
C PRO A 60 22.50 -1.94 -6.81
N GLN A 61 22.46 -3.28 -6.75
CA GLN A 61 22.05 -3.95 -5.52
C GLN A 61 22.97 -3.47 -4.39
N ALA A 62 22.35 -2.88 -3.37
CA ALA A 62 23.07 -2.47 -2.18
C ALA A 62 23.71 -3.72 -1.56
N GLN A 63 24.81 -3.51 -0.83
CA GLN A 63 25.27 -4.55 0.09
C GLN A 63 24.11 -4.89 1.02
N PHE A 64 23.82 -6.17 1.18
CA PHE A 64 22.80 -6.61 2.13
C PHE A 64 23.10 -6.03 3.52
N LEU A 65 22.10 -5.43 4.15
CA LEU A 65 22.18 -4.96 5.54
C LEU A 65 22.41 -6.14 6.49
N TRP A 66 21.83 -7.30 6.17
CA TRP A 66 22.16 -8.59 6.78
C TRP A 66 22.21 -9.69 5.72
N GLY A 67 23.11 -10.66 5.91
CA GLY A 67 23.29 -11.75 4.95
C GLY A 67 22.02 -12.59 4.80
N PRO A 68 21.59 -12.90 3.56
CA PRO A 68 20.44 -13.77 3.34
C PRO A 68 20.74 -15.18 3.86
N ASP A 69 20.04 -15.57 4.93
CA ASP A 69 20.10 -16.91 5.53
C ASP A 69 18.96 -17.78 4.98
N VAL A 70 19.24 -19.05 4.73
CA VAL A 70 18.23 -20.06 4.39
C VAL A 70 17.14 -20.12 5.47
N ALA A 71 17.49 -19.91 6.74
CA ALA A 71 16.53 -19.85 7.84
C ALA A 71 15.51 -18.70 7.67
N LEU A 72 15.93 -17.55 7.15
CA LEU A 72 15.06 -16.37 6.99
C LEU A 72 13.99 -16.58 5.90
N ARG A 73 14.17 -17.56 4.99
CA ARG A 73 13.15 -17.92 4.00
C ARG A 73 11.87 -18.49 4.61
N TRP A 74 11.95 -19.02 5.84
CA TRP A 74 10.77 -19.50 6.55
C TRP A 74 9.81 -18.38 6.94
N VAL A 75 10.30 -17.14 7.08
CA VAL A 75 9.49 -15.97 7.45
C VAL A 75 8.41 -15.69 6.40
N PRO A 76 8.72 -15.45 5.11
CA PRO A 76 7.68 -15.28 4.09
C PRO A 76 6.86 -16.55 3.86
N LEU A 77 7.45 -17.75 3.96
CA LEU A 77 6.71 -19.02 3.84
C LEU A 77 5.53 -19.12 4.83
N LEU A 78 5.70 -18.60 6.05
CA LEU A 78 4.67 -18.63 7.09
C LEU A 78 3.78 -17.37 7.07
N LEU A 79 4.34 -16.19 6.84
CA LEU A 79 3.59 -14.92 6.93
C LEU A 79 2.83 -14.58 5.65
N LEU A 80 3.27 -15.00 4.46
CA LEU A 80 2.56 -14.69 3.23
C LEU A 80 1.18 -15.33 3.13
N PRO A 81 0.97 -16.62 3.49
CA PRO A 81 -0.37 -17.19 3.55
C PRO A 81 -1.33 -16.34 4.42
N LEU A 82 -0.85 -15.87 5.56
CA LEU A 82 -1.62 -14.98 6.43
C LEU A 82 -1.89 -13.63 5.76
N ALA A 83 -0.88 -13.01 5.13
CA ALA A 83 -1.06 -11.78 4.37
C ALA A 83 -2.10 -11.94 3.26
N PHE A 84 -2.14 -13.07 2.56
CA PHE A 84 -3.16 -13.36 1.54
C PHE A 84 -4.57 -13.46 2.14
N VAL A 85 -4.74 -14.11 3.30
CA VAL A 85 -6.04 -14.12 4.01
C VAL A 85 -6.48 -12.70 4.35
N PHE A 86 -5.57 -11.85 4.81
CA PHE A 86 -5.85 -10.45 5.10
C PHE A 86 -6.20 -9.63 3.85
N MET A 87 -5.50 -9.87 2.74
CA MET A 87 -5.75 -9.20 1.47
C MET A 87 -7.11 -9.58 0.90
N LEU A 88 -7.41 -10.88 0.84
CA LEU A 88 -8.70 -11.38 0.36
C LEU A 88 -9.83 -10.94 1.29
N GLY A 89 -9.62 -11.00 2.61
CA GLY A 89 -10.56 -10.47 3.59
C GLY A 89 -10.84 -8.98 3.37
N GLY A 90 -9.84 -8.17 2.99
CA GLY A 90 -10.02 -6.76 2.72
C GLY A 90 -10.71 -6.42 1.40
N PHE A 91 -10.59 -7.26 0.37
CA PHE A 91 -11.21 -7.03 -0.94
C PHE A 91 -12.58 -7.70 -1.11
N LEU A 92 -12.75 -8.90 -0.56
CA LEU A 92 -13.95 -9.71 -0.77
C LEU A 92 -15.05 -9.43 0.26
N THR A 93 -14.72 -8.77 1.37
CA THR A 93 -15.73 -8.35 2.36
C THR A 93 -16.09 -6.89 2.17
N ARG A 94 -17.31 -6.53 2.57
CA ARG A 94 -17.75 -5.14 2.58
C ARG A 94 -16.94 -4.37 3.62
N ASN A 95 -16.14 -3.42 3.15
CA ASN A 95 -15.24 -2.66 4.01
C ASN A 95 -15.59 -1.17 3.92
N PRO A 96 -16.17 -0.58 4.99
CA PRO A 96 -16.53 0.84 4.98
C PRO A 96 -15.34 1.79 4.85
N THR A 97 -14.11 1.29 5.04
CA THR A 97 -12.86 2.06 4.84
C THR A 97 -12.30 1.94 3.42
N ALA A 98 -12.90 1.09 2.57
CA ALA A 98 -12.50 0.97 1.17
C ALA A 98 -13.10 2.10 0.33
N VAL A 99 -12.30 2.59 -0.62
CA VAL A 99 -12.70 3.65 -1.55
C VAL A 99 -13.95 3.23 -2.34
N GLY A 100 -14.96 4.09 -2.35
CA GLY A 100 -16.25 3.84 -3.03
C GLY A 100 -17.23 2.95 -2.25
N GLN A 101 -16.88 2.52 -1.03
CA GLN A 101 -17.77 1.76 -0.14
C GLN A 101 -18.21 2.55 1.11
N GLU A 102 -17.98 3.86 1.13
CA GLU A 102 -18.26 4.73 2.27
C GLU A 102 -19.76 4.77 2.61
N ALA A 103 -20.63 4.66 1.59
CA ALA A 103 -22.08 4.62 1.79
C ALA A 103 -22.56 3.32 2.48
N GLN A 104 -21.74 2.25 2.48
CA GLN A 104 -22.12 0.98 3.08
C GLN A 104 -22.01 0.99 4.61
N VAL A 105 -21.40 2.02 5.22
CA VAL A 105 -21.36 2.21 6.69
C VAL A 105 -22.74 2.11 7.33
N LYS A 106 -23.80 2.58 6.65
CA LYS A 106 -25.18 2.55 7.17
C LYS A 106 -25.90 1.20 7.01
N VAL A 107 -25.39 0.34 6.14
CA VAL A 107 -26.00 -0.97 5.79
C VAL A 107 -25.28 -2.11 6.51
N ILE A 108 -24.00 -1.92 6.84
CA ILE A 108 -23.18 -2.88 7.55
C ILE A 108 -23.45 -2.70 9.05
N GLY A 109 -23.93 -3.75 9.73
CA GLY A 109 -23.99 -3.80 11.20
C GLY A 109 -22.59 -3.83 11.83
N GLU A 110 -22.31 -4.73 12.79
CA GLU A 110 -21.00 -4.85 13.47
C GLU A 110 -19.80 -5.28 12.57
N GLY A 111 -19.92 -5.25 11.24
CA GLY A 111 -18.93 -5.80 10.30
C GLY A 111 -18.99 -7.33 10.20
N SER A 112 -18.46 -7.89 9.11
CA SER A 112 -18.37 -9.34 8.91
C SER A 112 -16.97 -9.78 8.46
N GLY A 113 -16.64 -11.04 8.72
CA GLY A 113 -15.33 -11.60 8.36
C GLY A 113 -14.15 -10.87 9.03
N LEU A 114 -13.08 -10.64 8.27
CA LEU A 114 -11.86 -10.01 8.79
C LEU A 114 -12.03 -8.55 9.21
N VAL A 115 -13.02 -7.83 8.66
CA VAL A 115 -13.33 -6.45 9.05
C VAL A 115 -13.82 -6.36 10.51
N ARG A 116 -14.31 -7.48 11.07
CA ARG A 116 -14.66 -7.58 12.50
C ARG A 116 -13.44 -7.70 13.41
N ILE A 117 -12.32 -8.20 12.89
CA ILE A 117 -11.05 -8.34 13.62
C ILE A 117 -10.25 -7.04 13.54
N THR A 118 -10.16 -6.46 12.35
CA THR A 118 -9.43 -5.22 12.10
C THR A 118 -10.16 -4.33 11.11
N ARG A 119 -10.13 -3.01 11.33
CA ARG A 119 -10.71 -2.02 10.42
C ARG A 119 -9.99 -1.94 9.08
N HIS A 120 -8.76 -2.46 9.02
CA HIS A 120 -7.80 -2.21 7.95
C HIS A 120 -7.12 -3.51 7.45
N PRO A 121 -7.89 -4.55 7.07
CA PRO A 121 -7.34 -5.86 6.74
C PRO A 121 -6.37 -5.82 5.56
N PHE A 122 -6.68 -5.05 4.51
CA PHE A 122 -5.77 -4.89 3.37
C PHE A 122 -4.45 -4.23 3.76
N GLN A 123 -4.47 -3.19 4.60
CA GLN A 123 -3.23 -2.53 5.04
C GLN A 123 -2.38 -3.47 5.90
N TRP A 124 -3.00 -4.29 6.76
CA TRP A 124 -2.28 -5.35 7.49
C TRP A 124 -1.67 -6.40 6.55
N ALA A 125 -2.32 -6.74 5.45
CA ALA A 125 -1.73 -7.60 4.43
C ALA A 125 -0.45 -6.99 3.84
N VAL A 126 -0.46 -5.70 3.50
CA VAL A 126 0.71 -4.98 2.97
C VAL A 126 1.85 -4.96 4.00
N VAL A 127 1.56 -4.73 5.28
CA VAL A 127 2.55 -4.75 6.36
C VAL A 127 3.18 -6.14 6.51
N LEU A 128 2.37 -7.20 6.61
CA LEU A 128 2.85 -8.57 6.73
C LEU A 128 3.69 -8.97 5.50
N TRP A 129 3.21 -8.62 4.31
CA TRP A 129 3.90 -8.88 3.06
C TRP A 129 5.26 -8.17 3.02
N SER A 130 5.30 -6.85 3.21
CA SER A 130 6.53 -6.06 3.13
C SER A 130 7.54 -6.43 4.21
N ALA A 131 7.12 -6.55 5.46
CA ALA A 131 8.00 -6.93 6.57
C ALA A 131 8.63 -8.32 6.35
N SER A 132 7.85 -9.29 5.85
CA SER A 132 8.39 -10.63 5.56
C SER A 132 9.43 -10.63 4.44
N HIS A 133 9.26 -9.78 3.43
CA HIS A 133 10.20 -9.65 2.32
C HIS A 133 11.49 -8.94 2.75
N ILE A 134 11.40 -7.84 3.49
CA ILE A 134 12.53 -7.13 4.12
C ILE A 134 13.40 -8.16 4.86
N VAL A 135 12.81 -8.88 5.82
CA VAL A 135 13.53 -9.87 6.65
C VAL A 135 14.26 -10.93 5.80
N ALA A 136 13.64 -11.44 4.75
CA ALA A 136 14.25 -12.45 3.89
C ALA A 136 15.23 -11.89 2.83
N GLY A 137 15.03 -10.63 2.42
CA GLY A 137 15.75 -9.93 1.37
C GLY A 137 17.08 -9.35 1.82
N GLY A 138 17.21 -9.00 3.10
CA GLY A 138 18.43 -8.41 3.63
C GLY A 138 18.49 -6.89 3.52
N ASP A 139 17.35 -6.22 3.38
CA ASP A 139 17.14 -4.79 3.14
C ASP A 139 15.98 -4.24 3.98
#